data_AF-A0A7W4JN88-F1
#
_entry.id   AF-A0A7W4JN88-F1
#
_cell.length_a   1.000
_cell.length_b   1.000
_cell.length_c   1.000
_cell.angle_alpha   90.00
_cell.angle_beta   90.00
_cell.angle_gamma   90.00
#
_symmetry.space_group_name_H-M   'P 1'
#
loop_
_entity.id
_entity.type
_entity.pdbx_description
1 polymer ?
#
loop_
_entity_poly.entity_id
_entity_poly.type
_entity_poly.pdbx_seq_one_letter_code
_entity_poly.pdbx_strand_id
1 'polypeptide(L)'
;WRFVLPVSVLIVLVVGIVAGIYPALVLSSFRPAAVLAASRMPTGGRVESMLRSVLVVLQFGFAIVLAVCTIVMTDQAAFVRVLDRGISKDGVIVINALADAGLTVRQEEIVRRLGEVPGVRIATRSDMYAHYVNNADNFRRPGDARLVPVHWGRAAPGYFEAIGATLVAGRLFDEHLGNDYHADPQHEGTDVNVVISRLAAERFGFASPQAAVGQVVRPDLANRPCCRIIGVIDDIRFGDAHQAMQPLLYLGRTGSFEDAVVIIRYDGVSQAEEMARLRSAWAKIAPDVPFSGQGVSDIFADDFRSDQNYGTLFGIGSAVAIGIACLGLFGLSSFNVSRRRHEIGVRKVLGADRRQVLTLLVGQFLRPVFIANVIAWPVAWVFMSRWLSGFDQRIALTPWPFVIAAGGAGLIALLTVLGQSARAVANPPAASLRAG
;
A
#
# COMPACT_ATOMS: atom_id res chain seq x y z
N TRP A 1 -11.65 -9.64 13.49
CA TRP A 1 -12.83 -10.32 12.89
C TRP A 1 -14.15 -10.14 13.66
N ARG A 2 -14.19 -10.26 15.01
CA ARG A 2 -15.43 -10.14 15.82
C ARG A 2 -16.17 -8.79 15.72
N PHE A 3 -15.47 -7.71 15.36
CA PHE A 3 -16.06 -6.36 15.18
C PHE A 3 -16.47 -6.07 13.72
N VAL A 4 -15.73 -6.60 12.75
CA VAL A 4 -15.91 -6.28 11.32
C VAL A 4 -17.19 -6.92 10.76
N LEU A 5 -17.48 -8.17 11.14
CA LEU A 5 -18.68 -8.89 10.73
C LEU A 5 -19.99 -8.19 11.14
N PRO A 6 -20.22 -7.82 12.42
CA PRO A 6 -21.47 -7.17 12.81
C PRO A 6 -21.62 -5.78 12.19
N VAL A 7 -20.54 -5.02 12.02
CA VAL A 7 -20.57 -3.72 11.34
C VAL A 7 -20.94 -3.88 9.85
N SER A 8 -20.38 -4.88 9.17
CA SER A 8 -20.70 -5.15 7.77
C SER A 8 -22.16 -5.57 7.59
N VAL A 9 -22.68 -6.44 8.47
CA VAL A 9 -24.09 -6.86 8.48
C VAL A 9 -25.02 -5.67 8.74
N LEU A 10 -24.67 -4.80 9.68
CA LEU A 10 -25.44 -3.58 9.95
C LEU A 10 -25.47 -2.66 8.73
N ILE A 11 -24.35 -2.46 8.05
CA ILE A 11 -24.28 -1.65 6.82
C ILE A 11 -25.16 -2.26 5.74
N VAL A 12 -25.09 -3.58 5.51
CA VAL A 12 -25.94 -4.25 4.50
C VAL A 12 -27.41 -4.11 4.83
N LEU A 13 -27.81 -4.28 6.10
CA LEU A 13 -29.19 -4.09 6.55
C LEU A 13 -29.66 -2.65 6.34
N VAL A 14 -28.87 -1.67 6.75
CA VAL A 14 -29.21 -0.24 6.60
C VAL A 14 -29.32 0.12 5.12
N VAL A 15 -28.34 -0.27 4.30
CA VAL A 15 -28.36 0.01 2.86
C VAL A 15 -29.53 -0.69 2.18
N GLY A 16 -29.82 -1.94 2.53
CA GLY A 16 -30.96 -2.69 1.99
C GLY A 16 -32.31 -2.06 2.39
N ILE A 17 -32.46 -1.65 3.65
CA ILE A 17 -33.66 -0.97 4.15
C ILE A 17 -33.83 0.38 3.44
N VAL A 18 -32.79 1.20 3.34
CA VAL A 18 -32.87 2.51 2.67
C VAL A 18 -33.17 2.34 1.18
N ALA A 19 -32.53 1.38 0.52
CA ALA A 19 -32.78 1.06 -0.89
C ALA A 19 -34.18 0.51 -1.15
N GLY A 20 -34.80 -0.19 -0.17
CA GLY A 20 -36.13 -0.79 -0.29
C GLY A 20 -37.28 0.12 0.17
N ILE A 21 -37.08 0.93 1.21
CA ILE A 21 -38.07 1.92 1.68
C ILE A 21 -38.37 2.95 0.61
N TYR A 22 -37.36 3.32 -0.16
CA TYR A 22 -37.46 4.39 -1.14
C TYR A 22 -38.44 4.06 -2.31
N PRO A 23 -38.35 2.91 -3.01
CA PRO A 23 -39.38 2.51 -3.98
C PRO A 23 -40.74 2.27 -3.32
N ALA A 24 -40.76 1.73 -2.09
CA ALA A 24 -42.00 1.40 -1.39
C ALA A 24 -42.81 2.66 -1.04
N LEU A 25 -42.18 3.72 -0.53
CA LEU A 25 -42.86 4.99 -0.20
C LEU A 25 -43.31 5.74 -1.45
N VAL A 26 -42.51 5.70 -2.52
CA VAL A 26 -42.89 6.29 -3.80
C VAL A 26 -44.10 5.54 -4.39
N LEU A 27 -44.08 4.20 -4.41
CA LEU A 27 -45.22 3.40 -4.89
C LEU A 27 -46.46 3.49 -4.00
N SER A 28 -46.32 3.59 -2.67
CA SER A 28 -47.47 3.64 -1.77
C SER A 28 -48.19 5.00 -1.78
N SER A 29 -47.53 6.06 -2.28
CA SER A 29 -48.13 7.38 -2.41
C SER A 29 -49.02 7.57 -3.66
N PHE A 30 -49.11 6.56 -4.54
CA PHE A 30 -49.97 6.62 -5.72
C PHE A 30 -51.45 6.56 -5.33
N ARG A 31 -52.17 7.67 -5.54
CA ARG A 31 -53.64 7.72 -5.44
C ARG A 31 -54.26 7.30 -6.80
N PRO A 32 -54.88 6.11 -6.92
CA PRO A 32 -55.39 5.60 -8.21
C PRO A 32 -56.47 6.48 -8.84
N ALA A 33 -57.29 7.14 -8.00
CA ALA A 33 -58.38 8.00 -8.45
C ALA A 33 -57.90 9.28 -9.18
N ALA A 34 -56.72 9.81 -8.84
CA ALA A 34 -56.17 11.01 -9.49
C ALA A 34 -55.57 10.72 -10.88
N VAL A 35 -55.18 9.47 -11.15
CA VAL A 35 -54.58 9.04 -12.43
C VAL A 35 -55.66 8.72 -13.47
N LEU A 36 -56.81 8.18 -13.04
CA LEU A 36 -57.95 7.94 -13.92
C LEU A 36 -58.69 9.22 -14.32
N ALA A 37 -58.69 10.25 -13.47
CA ALA A 37 -59.27 11.57 -13.78
C ALA A 37 -58.36 12.44 -14.68
N ALA A 38 -57.06 12.13 -14.75
CA ALA A 38 -56.06 12.87 -15.52
C ALA A 38 -55.56 12.07 -16.73
N SER A 39 -56.47 11.69 -17.63
CA SER A 39 -56.17 11.00 -18.89
C SER A 39 -55.33 11.81 -19.90
N ARG A 40 -54.73 12.93 -19.48
CA ARG A 40 -53.93 13.84 -20.33
C ARG A 40 -52.65 14.40 -19.69
N MET A 41 -52.09 13.79 -18.64
CA MET A 41 -50.72 14.13 -18.22
C MET A 41 -49.79 12.91 -18.16
N PRO A 42 -48.56 13.01 -18.70
CA PRO A 42 -47.65 11.89 -18.84
C PRO A 42 -47.16 11.42 -17.45
N THR A 43 -47.60 10.24 -17.04
CA THR A 43 -47.26 9.51 -15.80
C THR A 43 -45.76 9.30 -15.62
N GLY A 44 -45.08 10.32 -15.10
CA GLY A 44 -43.64 10.35 -14.82
C GLY A 44 -43.22 11.78 -14.54
N GLY A 45 -43.43 12.18 -13.29
CA GLY A 45 -43.24 13.54 -12.81
C GLY A 45 -41.76 13.95 -12.71
N ARG A 46 -41.52 15.27 -12.59
CA ARG A 46 -40.20 15.88 -12.34
C ARG A 46 -39.42 15.15 -11.23
N VAL A 47 -40.12 14.71 -10.19
CA VAL A 47 -39.55 14.00 -9.04
C VAL A 47 -38.92 12.68 -9.46
N GLU A 48 -39.61 11.84 -10.23
CA GLU A 48 -39.09 10.52 -10.67
C GLU A 48 -37.85 10.67 -11.57
N SER A 49 -37.85 11.66 -12.46
CA SER A 49 -36.71 11.97 -13.33
C SER A 49 -35.51 12.52 -12.55
N MET A 50 -35.74 13.40 -11.57
CA MET A 50 -34.70 13.94 -10.69
C MET A 50 -34.05 12.83 -9.87
N LEU A 51 -34.88 12.00 -9.25
CA LEU A 51 -34.48 10.87 -8.43
C LEU A 51 -33.59 9.87 -9.17
N ARG A 52 -33.98 9.51 -10.40
CA ARG A 52 -33.17 8.63 -11.26
C ARG A 52 -31.85 9.28 -11.67
N SER A 53 -31.86 10.59 -11.92
CA SER A 53 -30.64 11.33 -12.24
C SER A 53 -29.67 11.36 -11.05
N VAL A 54 -30.17 11.59 -9.83
CA VAL A 54 -29.38 11.53 -8.59
C VAL A 54 -28.79 10.14 -8.38
N LEU A 55 -29.57 9.08 -8.62
CA LEU A 55 -29.09 7.70 -8.49
C LEU A 55 -27.92 7.43 -9.45
N VAL A 56 -28.02 7.86 -10.71
CA VAL A 56 -26.93 7.71 -11.69
C VAL A 56 -25.70 8.52 -11.28
N VAL A 57 -25.89 9.75 -10.78
CA VAL A 57 -24.78 10.58 -10.26
C VAL A 57 -24.06 9.87 -9.12
N LEU A 58 -24.79 9.29 -8.16
CA LEU A 58 -24.21 8.55 -7.05
C LEU A 58 -23.49 7.28 -7.53
N GLN A 59 -24.09 6.51 -8.43
CA GLN A 59 -23.50 5.28 -8.98
C GLN A 59 -22.15 5.56 -9.67
N PHE A 60 -22.12 6.54 -10.59
CA PHE A 60 -20.88 6.95 -11.23
C PHE A 60 -19.91 7.58 -10.24
N GLY A 61 -20.41 8.36 -9.28
CA GLY A 61 -19.60 8.98 -8.24
C GLY A 61 -18.82 7.95 -7.43
N PHE A 62 -19.52 6.93 -6.91
CA PHE A 62 -18.89 5.81 -6.21
C PHE A 62 -17.90 5.06 -7.10
N ALA A 63 -18.27 4.75 -8.34
CA ALA A 63 -17.38 4.08 -9.28
C ALA A 63 -16.07 4.85 -9.55
N ILE A 64 -16.17 6.17 -9.75
CA ILE A 64 -15.02 7.06 -9.97
C ILE A 64 -14.16 7.14 -8.71
N VAL A 65 -14.75 7.31 -7.52
CA VAL A 65 -13.99 7.32 -6.26
C VAL A 65 -13.20 6.01 -6.10
N LEU A 66 -13.84 4.87 -6.30
CA LEU A 66 -13.18 3.56 -6.21
C LEU A 66 -12.06 3.39 -7.26
N ALA A 67 -12.28 3.88 -8.49
CA ALA A 67 -11.26 3.84 -9.53
C ALA A 67 -10.03 4.70 -9.16
N VAL A 68 -10.25 5.92 -8.68
CA VAL A 68 -9.17 6.80 -8.22
C VAL A 68 -8.41 6.16 -7.06
N CYS A 69 -9.11 5.61 -6.06
CA CYS A 69 -8.49 4.92 -4.94
C CYS A 69 -7.61 3.76 -5.42
N THR A 70 -8.09 2.96 -6.37
CA THR A 70 -7.35 1.84 -6.94
C THR A 70 -6.06 2.31 -7.59
N ILE A 71 -6.13 3.30 -8.47
CA ILE A 71 -4.97 3.83 -9.20
C ILE A 71 -3.93 4.39 -8.21
N VAL A 72 -4.36 5.22 -7.25
CA VAL A 72 -3.46 5.82 -6.25
C VAL A 72 -2.80 4.76 -5.37
N MET A 73 -3.55 3.74 -4.93
CA MET A 73 -3.00 2.64 -4.13
C MET A 73 -2.00 1.80 -4.92
N THR A 74 -2.28 1.51 -6.21
CA THR A 74 -1.35 0.78 -7.06
C THR A 74 -0.08 1.57 -7.34
N ASP A 75 -0.20 2.88 -7.54
CA ASP A 75 0.95 3.77 -7.77
C ASP A 75 1.80 3.89 -6.51
N GLN A 76 1.19 4.05 -5.34
CA GLN A 76 1.91 4.09 -4.05
C GLN A 76 2.60 2.74 -3.80
N ALA A 77 1.94 1.61 -4.03
CA ALA A 77 2.57 0.29 -3.90
C ALA A 77 3.74 0.10 -4.89
N ALA A 78 3.64 0.63 -6.11
CA ALA A 78 4.73 0.62 -7.07
C ALA A 78 5.91 1.47 -6.62
N PHE A 79 5.65 2.68 -6.11
CA PHE A 79 6.67 3.59 -5.58
C PHE A 79 7.48 2.95 -4.44
N VAL A 80 6.80 2.36 -3.46
CA VAL A 80 7.52 1.80 -2.31
C VAL A 80 8.30 0.53 -2.66
N ARG A 81 7.89 -0.25 -3.69
CA ARG A 81 8.68 -1.40 -4.17
C ARG A 81 10.07 -1.00 -4.67
N VAL A 82 10.15 0.12 -5.39
CA VAL A 82 11.40 0.64 -5.98
C VAL A 82 12.18 1.48 -4.97
N LEU A 83 11.57 1.89 -3.86
CA LEU A 83 12.24 2.66 -2.83
C LEU A 83 13.49 1.92 -2.33
N ASP A 84 14.61 2.64 -2.32
CA ASP A 84 15.86 2.17 -1.75
C ASP A 84 15.72 2.12 -0.21
N ARG A 85 16.03 0.97 0.38
CA ARG A 85 15.98 0.76 1.84
C ARG A 85 17.38 0.78 2.47
N GLY A 86 18.42 1.09 1.70
CA GLY A 86 19.82 1.10 2.17
C GLY A 86 20.44 -0.29 2.37
N ILE A 87 19.74 -1.35 1.95
CA ILE A 87 20.14 -2.76 2.05
C ILE A 87 20.00 -3.42 0.68
N SER A 88 20.91 -4.33 0.33
CA SER A 88 20.76 -5.18 -0.85
C SER A 88 19.60 -6.16 -0.67
N LYS A 89 18.56 -6.03 -1.51
CA LYS A 89 17.37 -6.91 -1.47
C LYS A 89 17.66 -8.31 -2.02
N ASP A 90 18.49 -8.36 -3.06
CA ASP A 90 18.84 -9.59 -3.77
C ASP A 90 20.06 -10.25 -3.15
N GLY A 91 20.11 -11.59 -3.23
CA GLY A 91 21.26 -12.34 -2.73
C GLY A 91 21.38 -12.41 -1.22
N VAL A 92 20.35 -12.05 -0.44
CA VAL A 92 20.37 -12.11 1.03
C VAL A 92 19.24 -12.99 1.59
N ILE A 93 19.61 -13.94 2.44
CA ILE A 93 18.70 -14.83 3.18
C ILE A 93 18.87 -14.59 4.68
N VAL A 94 17.74 -14.52 5.39
CA VAL A 94 17.70 -14.44 6.86
C VAL A 94 17.16 -15.76 7.40
N ILE A 95 17.84 -16.34 8.38
CA ILE A 95 17.40 -17.55 9.09
C ILE A 95 17.10 -17.18 10.55
N ASN A 96 15.82 -17.22 10.91
CA ASN A 96 15.33 -16.89 12.24
C ASN A 96 15.44 -18.05 13.25
N ALA A 97 15.74 -19.26 12.77
CA ALA A 97 15.83 -20.46 13.61
C ALA A 97 16.97 -20.40 14.65
N LEU A 98 17.92 -19.47 14.52
CA LEU A 98 19.02 -19.27 15.48
C LEU A 98 18.58 -18.61 16.79
N ALA A 99 17.37 -18.06 16.84
CA ALA A 99 16.77 -17.50 18.05
C ALA A 99 16.30 -18.58 19.05
N ASP A 100 16.36 -19.87 18.69
CA ASP A 100 16.08 -20.96 19.62
C ASP A 100 17.13 -20.98 20.75
N ALA A 101 16.65 -20.94 22.01
CA ALA A 101 17.52 -20.88 23.18
C ALA A 101 18.46 -22.09 23.31
N GLY A 102 18.11 -23.23 22.73
CA GLY A 102 18.96 -24.42 22.70
C GLY A 102 20.20 -24.28 21.80
N LEU A 103 20.22 -23.28 20.91
CA LEU A 103 21.32 -23.04 19.96
C LEU A 103 22.30 -21.95 20.41
N THR A 104 22.00 -21.18 21.45
CA THR A 104 22.76 -19.99 21.90
C THR A 104 24.27 -20.24 22.06
N VAL A 105 24.66 -21.40 22.60
CA VAL A 105 26.07 -21.77 22.82
C VAL A 105 26.76 -22.18 21.51
N ARG A 106 26.01 -22.71 20.53
CA ARG A 106 26.53 -23.24 19.27
C ARG A 106 26.41 -22.25 18.11
N GLN A 107 25.94 -21.03 18.34
CA GLN A 107 25.65 -20.05 17.28
C GLN A 107 26.84 -19.78 16.38
N GLU A 108 28.03 -19.63 16.96
CA GLU A 108 29.25 -19.37 16.20
C GLU A 108 29.62 -20.54 15.29
N GLU A 109 29.56 -21.77 15.80
CA GLU A 109 29.81 -22.97 15.00
C GLU A 109 28.78 -23.11 13.87
N ILE A 110 27.49 -22.87 14.15
CA ILE A 110 26.41 -22.95 13.17
C ILE A 110 26.65 -21.96 12.04
N VAL A 111 26.92 -20.69 12.35
CA VAL A 111 27.18 -19.63 11.36
C VAL A 111 28.40 -19.97 10.51
N ARG A 112 29.49 -20.45 11.15
CA ARG A 112 30.70 -20.87 10.44
C ARG A 112 30.42 -22.00 9.44
N ARG A 113 29.71 -23.05 9.85
CA ARG A 113 29.36 -24.19 8.99
C ARG A 113 28.37 -23.81 7.88
N LEU A 114 27.49 -22.83 8.12
CA LEU A 114 26.64 -22.27 7.06
C LEU A 114 27.46 -21.44 6.06
N GLY A 115 28.52 -20.78 6.51
CA GLY A 115 29.48 -20.07 5.64
C GLY A 115 30.27 -21.01 4.71
N GLU A 116 30.40 -22.29 5.05
CA GLU A 116 31.06 -23.31 4.22
C GLU A 116 30.14 -23.90 3.13
N VAL A 117 28.85 -23.53 3.10
CA VAL A 117 27.91 -24.00 2.09
C VAL A 117 28.26 -23.40 0.71
N PRO A 118 28.34 -24.22 -0.36
CA PRO A 118 28.64 -23.71 -1.70
C PRO A 118 27.63 -22.66 -2.16
N GLY A 119 28.12 -21.49 -2.58
CA GLY A 119 27.29 -20.34 -3.00
C GLY A 119 27.16 -19.26 -1.93
N VAL A 120 27.45 -19.57 -0.66
CA VAL A 120 27.50 -18.57 0.41
C VAL A 120 28.79 -17.77 0.30
N ARG A 121 28.66 -16.45 0.19
CA ARG A 121 29.79 -15.51 0.20
C ARG A 121 30.15 -15.09 1.62
N ILE A 122 29.13 -14.86 2.45
CA ILE A 122 29.30 -14.44 3.84
C ILE A 122 28.13 -14.94 4.67
N ALA A 123 28.42 -15.48 5.85
CA ALA A 123 27.45 -15.85 6.85
C ALA A 123 27.80 -15.12 8.15
N THR A 124 26.83 -14.45 8.74
CA THR A 124 27.00 -13.65 9.96
C THR A 124 25.75 -13.75 10.82
N ARG A 125 25.79 -13.15 12.00
CA ARG A 125 24.66 -13.09 12.93
C ARG A 125 24.43 -11.69 13.47
N SER A 126 23.19 -11.41 13.82
CA SER A 126 22.79 -10.16 14.46
C SER A 126 21.48 -10.37 15.21
N ASP A 127 21.16 -9.49 16.14
CA ASP A 127 19.81 -9.35 16.71
C ASP A 127 18.96 -8.31 15.98
N MET A 128 19.47 -7.79 14.86
CA MET A 128 18.78 -6.81 14.02
C MET A 128 18.88 -7.21 12.55
N TYR A 129 17.73 -7.25 11.88
CA TYR A 129 17.65 -7.52 10.45
C TYR A 129 16.50 -6.73 9.84
N ALA A 130 16.40 -6.75 8.52
CA ALA A 130 15.60 -5.84 7.70
C ALA A 130 14.15 -5.59 8.15
N HIS A 131 13.55 -6.50 8.92
CA HIS A 131 12.18 -6.37 9.45
C HIS A 131 12.09 -6.08 10.96
N TYR A 132 13.16 -6.33 11.72
CA TYR A 132 13.11 -6.33 13.17
C TYR A 132 14.26 -5.55 13.79
N VAL A 133 13.88 -4.51 14.53
CA VAL A 133 14.68 -3.87 15.57
C VAL A 133 13.74 -3.55 16.73
N ASN A 134 14.09 -3.97 17.94
CA ASN A 134 13.23 -3.78 19.11
C ASN A 134 13.93 -3.01 20.23
N ASN A 135 15.26 -2.93 20.21
CA ASN A 135 15.98 -2.15 21.21
C ASN A 135 15.94 -0.67 20.84
N ALA A 136 15.43 0.15 21.74
CA ALA A 136 15.42 1.60 21.63
C ALA A 136 15.83 2.19 22.97
N ASP A 137 16.84 3.05 22.94
CA ASP A 137 17.32 3.77 24.12
C ASP A 137 17.52 5.25 23.80
N ASN A 138 17.52 6.08 24.84
CA ASN A 138 17.86 7.49 24.70
C ASN A 138 19.37 7.69 24.80
N PHE A 139 19.95 8.36 23.82
CA PHE A 139 21.35 8.75 23.79
C PHE A 139 21.48 10.27 23.75
N ARG A 140 22.62 10.77 24.21
CA ARG A 140 22.96 12.20 24.14
C ARG A 140 24.44 12.39 23.93
N ARG A 141 24.81 13.57 23.45
CA ARG A 141 26.21 13.99 23.44
C ARG A 141 26.65 14.40 24.86
N PRO A 142 27.93 14.22 25.22
CA PRO A 142 28.49 14.82 26.42
C PRO A 142 28.22 16.34 26.44
N GLY A 143 27.74 16.85 27.58
CA GLY A 143 27.38 18.28 27.73
C GLY A 143 26.05 18.71 27.09
N ASP A 144 25.37 17.85 26.34
CA ASP A 144 24.06 18.13 25.75
C ASP A 144 22.94 17.58 26.66
N ALA A 145 21.91 18.39 26.89
CA ALA A 145 20.72 18.00 27.64
C ALA A 145 19.69 17.27 26.77
N ARG A 146 19.79 17.39 25.44
CA ARG A 146 18.86 16.79 24.50
C ARG A 146 19.07 15.28 24.41
N LEU A 147 18.03 14.54 24.78
CA LEU A 147 17.93 13.10 24.55
C LEU A 147 17.45 12.83 23.12
N VAL A 148 18.11 11.89 22.46
CA VAL A 148 17.77 11.41 21.12
C VAL A 148 17.40 9.93 21.26
N PRO A 149 16.14 9.55 20.98
CA PRO A 149 15.77 8.15 20.93
C PRO A 149 16.44 7.50 19.72
N VAL A 150 17.18 6.43 19.94
CA VAL A 150 17.94 5.71 18.91
C VAL A 150 17.67 4.22 19.05
N HIS A 151 17.32 3.60 17.93
CA HIS A 151 17.24 2.14 17.87
C HIS A 151 18.63 1.57 17.72
N TRP A 152 18.88 0.45 18.40
CA TRP A 152 20.22 -0.14 18.36
C TRP A 152 20.19 -1.65 18.18
N GLY A 153 21.25 -2.14 17.55
CA GLY A 153 21.46 -3.55 17.26
C GLY A 153 22.92 -3.92 17.40
N ARG A 154 23.17 -5.21 17.55
CA ARG A 154 24.48 -5.81 17.69
C ARG A 154 24.85 -6.47 16.37
N ALA A 155 25.97 -6.07 15.80
CA ALA A 155 26.49 -6.58 14.54
C ALA A 155 27.66 -7.52 14.81
N ALA A 156 27.54 -8.79 14.41
CA ALA A 156 28.70 -9.67 14.37
C ALA A 156 29.59 -9.35 13.16
N PRO A 157 30.82 -9.88 13.13
CA PRO A 157 31.69 -9.65 11.99
C PRO A 157 31.06 -10.08 10.67
N GLY A 158 31.28 -9.27 9.63
CA GLY A 158 30.67 -9.46 8.31
C GLY A 158 29.23 -8.93 8.16
N TYR A 159 28.59 -8.43 9.22
CA TYR A 159 27.21 -7.93 9.17
C TYR A 159 26.97 -6.89 8.07
N PHE A 160 27.74 -5.79 8.07
CA PHE A 160 27.55 -4.70 7.12
C PHE A 160 27.76 -5.13 5.67
N GLU A 161 28.69 -6.06 5.45
CA GLU A 161 28.95 -6.63 4.13
C GLU A 161 27.83 -7.59 3.69
N ALA A 162 27.27 -8.37 4.61
CA ALA A 162 26.14 -9.25 4.34
C ALA A 162 24.89 -8.46 3.92
N ILE A 163 24.59 -7.36 4.60
CA ILE A 163 23.44 -6.49 4.24
C ILE A 163 23.77 -5.50 3.11
N GLY A 164 25.05 -5.30 2.79
CA GLY A 164 25.49 -4.39 1.74
C GLY A 164 25.33 -2.93 2.12
N ALA A 165 25.62 -2.60 3.38
CA ALA A 165 25.57 -1.24 3.89
C ALA A 165 26.65 -0.37 3.22
N THR A 166 26.27 0.86 2.87
CA THR A 166 27.19 1.82 2.26
C THR A 166 27.79 2.72 3.34
N LEU A 167 29.13 2.78 3.40
CA LEU A 167 29.85 3.67 4.31
C LEU A 167 29.85 5.11 3.77
N VAL A 168 29.44 6.06 4.60
CA VAL A 168 29.37 7.50 4.25
C VAL A 168 30.57 8.26 4.83
N ALA A 169 30.98 7.93 6.05
CA ALA A 169 32.11 8.58 6.72
C ALA A 169 32.80 7.64 7.71
N GLY A 170 34.10 7.84 7.94
CA GLY A 170 34.87 7.07 8.93
C GLY A 170 35.21 5.67 8.44
N ARG A 171 34.97 4.65 9.27
CA ARG A 171 35.24 3.24 8.98
C ARG A 171 34.19 2.32 9.61
N LEU A 172 34.06 1.10 9.07
CA LEU A 172 33.30 0.02 9.69
C LEU A 172 34.13 -0.69 10.76
N PHE A 173 33.50 -1.61 11.49
CA PHE A 173 34.16 -2.46 12.48
C PHE A 173 35.20 -3.39 11.84
N ASP A 174 36.33 -3.56 12.51
CA ASP A 174 37.42 -4.45 12.14
C ASP A 174 37.73 -5.43 13.28
N GLU A 175 37.78 -6.73 12.96
CA GLU A 175 38.06 -7.79 13.94
C GLU A 175 39.46 -7.67 14.57
N HIS A 176 40.40 -7.04 13.87
CA HIS A 176 41.78 -6.88 14.33
C HIS A 176 41.94 -5.70 15.30
N LEU A 177 40.91 -4.87 15.47
CA LEU A 177 40.91 -3.72 16.37
C LEU A 177 40.13 -4.04 17.64
N GLY A 178 40.84 -4.22 18.76
CA GLY A 178 40.27 -4.76 20.00
C GLY A 178 39.10 -4.00 20.66
N ASN A 179 38.80 -2.76 20.24
CA ASN A 179 37.70 -1.96 20.79
C ASN A 179 36.46 -1.93 19.87
N ASP A 180 36.48 -2.66 18.75
CA ASP A 180 35.37 -2.68 17.79
C ASP A 180 34.35 -3.78 18.09
N TYR A 181 34.81 -4.94 18.56
CA TYR A 181 33.98 -6.09 18.88
C TYR A 181 34.16 -6.52 20.33
N HIS A 182 33.05 -6.72 21.02
CA HIS A 182 33.05 -7.15 22.42
C HIS A 182 32.34 -8.50 22.59
N ALA A 183 32.95 -9.38 23.39
CA ALA A 183 32.40 -10.72 23.67
C ALA A 183 31.35 -10.70 24.80
N ASP A 184 31.53 -9.84 25.81
CA ASP A 184 30.72 -9.83 27.04
C ASP A 184 29.81 -8.58 27.12
N PRO A 185 28.49 -8.74 27.38
CA PRO A 185 27.57 -7.63 27.62
C PRO A 185 27.88 -6.72 28.83
N GLN A 186 28.72 -7.13 29.77
CA GLN A 186 28.94 -6.44 31.06
C GLN A 186 30.31 -5.77 31.24
N HIS A 187 30.96 -5.31 30.18
CA HIS A 187 32.16 -4.48 30.37
C HIS A 187 31.79 -3.07 30.88
N GLU A 188 31.63 -2.97 32.19
CA GLU A 188 31.63 -1.70 32.91
C GLU A 188 33.01 -1.03 32.74
N GLY A 189 33.04 0.12 32.04
CA GLY A 189 34.17 1.04 32.11
C GLY A 189 35.12 1.12 30.89
N THR A 190 34.85 0.41 29.79
CA THR A 190 35.59 0.63 28.52
C THR A 190 34.70 1.28 27.47
N ASP A 191 35.21 2.32 26.82
CA ASP A 191 34.51 2.98 25.71
C ASP A 191 34.36 1.99 24.56
N VAL A 192 33.12 1.83 24.09
CA VAL A 192 32.78 0.93 22.98
C VAL A 192 32.74 1.71 21.69
N ASN A 193 33.30 1.16 20.61
CA ASN A 193 33.15 1.79 19.31
C ASN A 193 31.77 1.47 18.72
N VAL A 194 31.17 2.45 18.06
CA VAL A 194 29.85 2.32 17.41
C VAL A 194 29.88 2.84 15.99
N VAL A 195 29.04 2.25 15.15
CA VAL A 195 28.68 2.77 13.84
C VAL A 195 27.25 3.29 13.93
N ILE A 196 26.95 4.42 13.31
CA ILE A 196 25.61 5.02 13.34
C ILE A 196 25.07 5.27 11.94
N SER A 197 23.75 5.42 11.80
CA SER A 197 23.16 5.89 10.53
C SER A 197 23.36 7.39 10.33
N ARG A 198 23.25 7.86 9.09
CA ARG A 198 23.30 9.29 8.74
C ARG A 198 22.22 10.09 9.48
N LEU A 199 21.00 9.55 9.58
CA LEU A 199 19.89 10.13 10.32
C LEU A 199 20.20 10.24 11.82
N ALA A 200 20.89 9.26 12.41
CA ALA A 200 21.33 9.36 13.79
C ALA A 200 22.32 10.53 13.97
N ALA A 201 23.29 10.68 13.05
CA ALA A 201 24.23 11.81 13.09
C ALA A 201 23.52 13.17 13.00
N GLU A 202 22.53 13.29 12.10
CA GLU A 202 21.69 14.49 11.98
C GLU A 202 20.90 14.76 13.27
N ARG A 203 20.25 13.72 13.83
CA ARG A 203 19.43 13.84 15.05
C ARG A 203 20.25 14.20 16.28
N PHE A 204 21.49 13.73 16.38
CA PHE A 204 22.44 14.18 17.40
C PHE A 204 22.89 15.64 17.20
N GLY A 205 22.63 16.25 16.03
CA GLY A 205 22.94 17.65 15.74
C GLY A 205 24.40 17.85 15.31
N PHE A 206 24.99 16.88 14.63
CA PHE A 206 26.28 17.06 13.96
C PHE A 206 26.08 17.80 12.62
N ALA A 207 27.03 18.67 12.26
CA ALA A 207 26.94 19.47 11.03
C ALA A 207 27.12 18.63 9.75
N SER A 208 27.83 17.50 9.84
CA SER A 208 28.03 16.55 8.76
C SER A 208 28.29 15.13 9.30
N PRO A 209 28.11 14.08 8.49
CA PRO A 209 28.47 12.71 8.87
C PRO A 209 29.93 12.58 9.32
N GLN A 210 30.85 13.27 8.63
CA GLN A 210 32.27 13.29 8.97
C GLN A 210 32.54 13.95 10.33
N ALA A 211 31.79 14.99 10.69
CA ALA A 211 31.93 15.66 11.99
C ALA A 211 31.48 14.78 13.17
N ALA A 212 30.65 13.76 12.93
CA ALA A 212 30.25 12.78 13.94
C ALA A 212 31.36 11.77 14.26
N VAL A 213 32.27 11.50 13.32
CA VAL A 213 33.34 10.51 13.50
C VAL A 213 34.33 11.00 14.56
N GLY A 214 34.68 10.10 15.49
CA GLY A 214 35.54 10.38 16.65
C GLY A 214 34.81 11.00 17.84
N GLN A 215 33.55 11.42 17.68
CA GLN A 215 32.73 11.96 18.75
C GLN A 215 32.18 10.85 19.65
N VAL A 216 31.78 11.22 20.86
CA VAL A 216 31.21 10.29 21.84
C VAL A 216 29.73 10.59 22.03
N VAL A 217 28.92 9.54 22.14
CA VAL A 217 27.54 9.60 22.62
C VAL A 217 27.40 8.67 23.82
N ARG A 218 26.55 9.04 24.75
CA ARG A 218 26.29 8.26 25.96
C ARG A 218 24.81 7.92 26.06
N PRO A 219 24.46 6.68 26.41
CA PRO A 219 23.09 6.36 26.80
C PRO A 219 22.70 7.13 28.06
N ASP A 220 21.41 7.33 28.25
CA ASP A 220 20.88 8.04 29.42
C ASP A 220 20.94 7.20 30.71
N LEU A 221 20.83 5.88 30.57
CA LEU A 221 20.94 4.91 31.65
C LEU A 221 22.35 4.94 32.27
N ALA A 222 22.39 5.17 33.59
CA ALA A 222 23.61 5.08 34.39
C ALA A 222 24.22 3.67 34.30
N ASN A 223 25.56 3.56 34.35
CA ASN A 223 26.37 2.33 34.22
C ASN A 223 26.51 1.69 32.82
N ARG A 224 26.10 2.35 31.73
CA ARG A 224 26.44 1.89 30.37
C ARG A 224 27.72 2.57 29.85
N PRO A 225 28.57 1.86 29.09
CA PRO A 225 29.80 2.42 28.55
C PRO A 225 29.52 3.57 27.57
N CYS A 226 30.47 4.50 27.45
CA CYS A 226 30.39 5.55 26.45
C CYS A 226 30.61 4.96 25.06
N CYS A 227 29.88 5.46 24.06
CA CYS A 227 29.92 4.98 22.69
C CYS A 227 30.70 5.98 21.83
N ARG A 228 31.88 5.59 21.33
CA ARG A 228 32.67 6.39 20.40
C ARG A 228 32.28 6.07 18.96
N ILE A 229 31.84 7.08 18.22
CA ILE A 229 31.42 6.93 16.83
C ILE A 229 32.67 6.75 15.97
N ILE A 230 32.80 5.62 15.29
CA ILE A 230 33.92 5.33 14.36
C ILE A 230 33.51 5.41 12.89
N GLY A 231 32.21 5.32 12.60
CA GLY A 231 31.69 5.31 11.26
C GLY A 231 30.25 5.76 11.18
N VAL A 232 29.90 6.32 10.01
CA VAL A 232 28.53 6.66 9.64
C VAL A 232 28.19 5.94 8.34
N ILE A 233 27.11 5.18 8.35
CA ILE A 233 26.58 4.48 7.17
C ILE A 233 25.37 5.21 6.59
N ASP A 234 25.00 4.84 5.37
CA ASP A 234 23.74 5.24 4.77
C ASP A 234 22.55 4.78 5.62
N ASP A 235 21.41 5.44 5.45
CA ASP A 235 20.22 5.18 6.23
C ASP A 235 19.56 3.89 5.79
N ILE A 236 19.42 2.98 6.74
CA ILE A 236 18.73 1.71 6.56
C ILE A 236 17.31 1.85 7.08
N ARG A 237 16.34 1.49 6.25
CA ARG A 237 14.93 1.47 6.66
C ARG A 237 14.54 0.07 7.15
N PHE A 238 14.44 -0.07 8.46
CA PHE A 238 13.83 -1.24 9.10
C PHE A 238 12.31 -1.12 9.17
N GLY A 239 11.64 -2.27 9.09
CA GLY A 239 10.19 -2.37 9.29
C GLY A 239 9.36 -1.91 8.08
N ASP A 240 8.08 -1.68 8.36
CA ASP A 240 7.06 -1.37 7.36
C ASP A 240 7.23 0.05 6.78
N ALA A 241 6.82 0.24 5.53
CA ALA A 241 6.86 1.51 4.80
C ALA A 241 6.04 2.64 5.45
N HIS A 242 5.09 2.28 6.32
CA HIS A 242 4.29 3.21 7.11
C HIS A 242 5.07 3.83 8.27
N GLN A 243 6.18 3.21 8.70
CA GLN A 243 6.97 3.72 9.83
C GLN A 243 7.98 4.78 9.37
N ALA A 244 8.09 5.84 10.17
CA ALA A 244 9.13 6.83 10.00
C ALA A 244 10.51 6.18 10.11
N MET A 245 11.44 6.61 9.27
CA MET A 245 12.83 6.15 9.34
C MET A 245 13.39 6.45 10.74
N GLN A 246 14.03 5.45 11.34
CA GLN A 246 14.54 5.54 12.70
C GLN A 246 16.06 5.76 12.68
N PRO A 247 16.62 6.59 13.59
CA PRO A 247 18.05 6.67 13.78
C PRO A 247 18.57 5.36 14.36
N LEU A 248 19.69 4.87 13.82
CA LEU A 248 20.25 3.55 14.16
C LEU A 248 21.66 3.67 14.73
N LEU A 249 21.95 2.82 15.70
CA LEU A 249 23.27 2.64 16.30
C LEU A 249 23.62 1.14 16.31
N TYR A 250 24.82 0.82 15.86
CA TYR A 250 25.33 -0.53 15.76
C TYR A 250 26.48 -0.71 16.74
N LEU A 251 26.45 -1.83 17.48
CA LEU A 251 27.49 -2.25 18.41
C LEU A 251 28.15 -3.52 17.87
N GLY A 252 29.47 -3.58 17.80
CA GLY A 252 30.17 -4.81 17.40
C GLY A 252 30.12 -5.85 18.50
N ARG A 253 29.68 -7.08 18.18
CA ARG A 253 29.60 -8.19 19.14
C ARG A 253 30.10 -9.51 18.57
N THR A 254 31.00 -10.17 19.30
CA THR A 254 31.51 -11.52 18.98
C THR A 254 30.92 -12.61 19.88
N GLY A 255 30.28 -12.25 21.00
CA GLY A 255 29.61 -13.22 21.87
C GLY A 255 28.32 -13.82 21.28
N SER A 256 27.64 -14.65 22.07
CA SER A 256 26.30 -15.16 21.74
C SER A 256 25.23 -14.06 21.82
N PHE A 257 24.15 -14.26 21.09
CA PHE A 257 22.99 -13.36 21.00
C PHE A 257 21.75 -14.14 21.48
N GLU A 258 20.89 -13.50 22.26
CA GLU A 258 19.66 -14.15 22.75
C GLU A 258 18.64 -14.31 21.60
N ASP A 259 18.36 -13.22 20.88
CA ASP A 259 17.44 -13.22 19.73
C ASP A 259 18.20 -13.16 18.40
N ALA A 260 19.09 -14.13 18.18
CA ALA A 260 19.96 -14.13 17.00
C ALA A 260 19.22 -14.53 15.72
N VAL A 261 19.54 -13.85 14.63
CA VAL A 261 19.24 -14.31 13.28
C VAL A 261 20.55 -14.52 12.52
N VAL A 262 20.58 -15.52 11.64
CA VAL A 262 21.68 -15.66 10.67
C VAL A 262 21.34 -14.81 9.45
N ILE A 263 22.30 -14.03 9.00
CA ILE A 263 22.21 -13.30 7.73
C ILE A 263 23.25 -13.91 6.80
N ILE A 264 22.78 -14.36 5.65
CA ILE A 264 23.59 -15.02 4.64
C ILE A 264 23.50 -14.19 3.37
N ARG A 265 24.64 -13.81 2.81
CA ARG A 265 24.70 -13.35 1.43
C ARG A 265 25.30 -14.42 0.54
N TYR A 266 24.63 -14.66 -0.57
CA TYR A 266 24.94 -15.68 -1.55
C TYR A 266 24.95 -15.07 -2.95
N ASP A 267 25.70 -15.69 -3.85
CA ASP A 267 25.84 -15.23 -5.24
C ASP A 267 25.77 -16.42 -6.22
N GLY A 268 25.50 -16.12 -7.49
CA GLY A 268 25.66 -17.07 -8.59
C GLY A 268 24.56 -18.12 -8.77
N VAL A 269 23.48 -18.09 -7.97
CA VAL A 269 22.30 -18.98 -8.12
C VAL A 269 20.98 -18.27 -7.81
N SER A 270 19.86 -18.93 -8.12
CA SER A 270 18.53 -18.46 -7.73
C SER A 270 18.31 -18.59 -6.21
N GLN A 271 17.47 -17.73 -5.64
CA GLN A 271 17.11 -17.78 -4.22
C GLN A 271 16.53 -19.13 -3.80
N ALA A 272 15.72 -19.74 -4.66
CA ALA A 272 15.08 -21.03 -4.38
C ALA A 272 16.11 -22.17 -4.27
N GLU A 273 17.12 -22.16 -5.15
CA GLU A 273 18.22 -23.13 -5.12
C GLU A 273 19.07 -22.97 -3.87
N GLU A 274 19.46 -21.73 -3.53
CA GLU A 274 20.25 -21.48 -2.32
C GLU A 274 19.47 -21.84 -1.05
N MET A 275 18.18 -21.47 -0.97
CA MET A 275 17.33 -21.82 0.15
C MET A 275 17.25 -23.33 0.35
N ALA A 276 17.19 -24.11 -0.74
CA ALA A 276 17.22 -25.57 -0.66
C ALA A 276 18.55 -26.10 -0.11
N ARG A 277 19.69 -25.54 -0.57
CA ARG A 277 21.03 -25.90 -0.06
C ARG A 277 21.16 -25.61 1.42
N LEU A 278 20.79 -24.40 1.85
CA LEU A 278 20.82 -23.99 3.25
C LEU A 278 19.91 -24.86 4.12
N ARG A 279 18.71 -25.19 3.64
CA ARG A 279 17.80 -26.09 4.36
C ARG A 279 18.39 -27.50 4.55
N SER A 280 19.03 -28.05 3.51
CA SER A 280 19.71 -29.34 3.61
C SER A 280 20.94 -29.31 4.52
N ALA A 281 21.69 -28.19 4.53
CA ALA A 281 22.81 -27.99 5.46
C ALA A 281 22.31 -27.88 6.91
N TRP A 282 21.25 -27.08 7.13
CA TRP A 282 20.64 -26.89 8.44
C TRP A 282 20.20 -28.21 9.08
N ALA A 283 19.53 -29.07 8.31
CA ALA A 283 19.09 -30.40 8.79
C ALA A 283 20.24 -31.28 9.31
N LYS A 284 21.49 -31.03 8.90
CA LYS A 284 22.69 -31.73 9.40
C LYS A 284 23.35 -31.03 10.59
N ILE A 285 23.22 -29.70 10.67
CA ILE A 285 23.89 -28.87 11.68
C ILE A 285 23.06 -28.81 12.98
N ALA A 286 21.75 -28.61 12.83
CA ALA A 286 20.78 -28.46 13.91
C ALA A 286 19.47 -29.22 13.55
N PRO A 287 19.49 -30.57 13.58
CA PRO A 287 18.32 -31.39 13.25
C PRO A 287 17.14 -31.18 14.21
N ASP A 288 17.43 -30.77 15.43
CA ASP A 288 16.45 -30.61 16.51
C ASP A 288 15.61 -29.33 16.38
N VAL A 289 16.02 -28.39 15.50
CA VAL A 289 15.35 -27.10 15.31
C VAL A 289 14.87 -26.98 13.86
N PRO A 290 13.57 -26.70 13.62
CA PRO A 290 13.05 -26.58 12.27
C PRO A 290 13.69 -25.39 11.54
N PHE A 291 14.10 -25.61 10.29
CA PHE A 291 14.64 -24.55 9.45
C PHE A 291 13.57 -23.48 9.19
N SER A 292 13.91 -22.23 9.47
CA SER A 292 13.07 -21.05 9.23
C SER A 292 13.90 -19.98 8.53
N GLY A 293 14.03 -20.10 7.21
CA GLY A 293 14.77 -19.19 6.35
C GLY A 293 13.86 -18.48 5.35
N GLN A 294 14.09 -17.20 5.11
CA GLN A 294 13.36 -16.38 4.15
C GLN A 294 14.32 -15.44 3.40
N GLY A 295 14.04 -15.17 2.12
CA GLY A 295 14.78 -14.15 1.39
C GLY A 295 14.37 -12.75 1.84
N VAL A 296 15.31 -11.81 1.86
CA VAL A 296 15.00 -10.41 2.20
C VAL A 296 14.02 -9.79 1.20
N SER A 297 14.11 -10.18 -0.08
CA SER A 297 13.15 -9.86 -1.13
C SER A 297 11.71 -10.30 -0.80
N ASP A 298 11.52 -11.51 -0.26
CA ASP A 298 10.21 -12.06 0.12
C ASP A 298 9.66 -11.38 1.37
N ILE A 299 10.52 -11.15 2.37
CA ILE A 299 10.16 -10.40 3.59
C ILE A 299 9.63 -9.01 3.20
N PHE A 300 10.32 -8.33 2.28
CA PHE A 300 9.86 -7.04 1.77
C PHE A 300 8.59 -7.16 0.93
N ALA A 301 8.42 -8.23 0.15
CA ALA A 301 7.18 -8.44 -0.60
C ALA A 301 5.96 -8.64 0.32
N ASP A 302 6.16 -9.26 1.49
CA ASP A 302 5.11 -9.51 2.47
C ASP A 302 4.61 -8.23 3.15
N ASP A 303 5.48 -7.25 3.41
CA ASP A 303 5.09 -5.91 3.89
C ASP A 303 4.04 -5.27 2.97
N PHE A 304 4.14 -5.49 1.65
CA PHE A 304 3.25 -4.88 0.66
C PHE A 304 1.97 -5.66 0.41
N ARG A 305 1.84 -6.89 0.91
CA ARG A 305 0.75 -7.78 0.53
C ARG A 305 -0.60 -7.25 1.01
N SER A 306 -0.66 -6.63 2.18
CA SER A 306 -1.85 -5.98 2.73
C SER A 306 -2.33 -4.83 1.83
N ASP A 307 -1.43 -3.90 1.48
CA ASP A 307 -1.74 -2.73 0.66
C ASP A 307 -2.15 -3.12 -0.78
N GLN A 308 -1.47 -4.10 -1.38
CA GLN A 308 -1.84 -4.61 -2.70
C GLN A 308 -3.20 -5.33 -2.69
N ASN A 309 -3.53 -6.05 -1.62
CA ASN A 309 -4.84 -6.68 -1.47
C ASN A 309 -5.96 -5.63 -1.41
N TYR A 310 -5.77 -4.53 -0.67
CA TYR A 310 -6.73 -3.43 -0.65
C TYR A 310 -6.92 -2.83 -2.05
N GLY A 311 -5.83 -2.51 -2.76
CA GLY A 311 -5.89 -2.02 -4.14
C GLY A 311 -6.67 -2.96 -5.06
N THR A 312 -6.44 -4.27 -4.95
CA THR A 312 -7.15 -5.30 -5.74
C THR A 312 -8.65 -5.33 -5.41
N LEU A 313 -9.02 -5.29 -4.12
CA LEU A 313 -10.42 -5.27 -3.67
C LEU A 313 -11.16 -4.01 -4.17
N PHE A 314 -10.52 -2.84 -4.08
CA PHE A 314 -11.08 -1.60 -4.60
C PHE A 314 -11.18 -1.62 -6.13
N GLY A 315 -10.23 -2.25 -6.83
CA GLY A 315 -10.26 -2.42 -8.28
C GLY A 315 -11.44 -3.28 -8.74
N ILE A 316 -11.65 -4.44 -8.11
CA ILE A 316 -12.81 -5.30 -8.36
C ILE A 316 -14.11 -4.55 -8.04
N GLY A 317 -14.15 -3.86 -6.89
CA GLY A 317 -15.29 -3.03 -6.49
C GLY A 317 -15.60 -1.93 -7.50
N SER A 318 -14.58 -1.26 -8.04
CA SER A 318 -14.73 -0.26 -9.09
C SER A 318 -15.30 -0.87 -10.36
N ALA A 319 -14.78 -2.00 -10.83
CA ALA A 319 -15.28 -2.68 -12.02
C ALA A 319 -16.77 -3.07 -11.89
N VAL A 320 -17.15 -3.62 -10.72
CA VAL A 320 -18.56 -3.95 -10.41
C VAL A 320 -19.42 -2.69 -10.35
N ALA A 321 -18.95 -1.64 -9.67
CA ALA A 321 -19.68 -0.37 -9.55
C ALA A 321 -19.90 0.30 -10.92
N ILE A 322 -18.90 0.28 -11.80
CA ILE A 322 -19.02 0.74 -13.18
C ILE A 322 -20.05 -0.10 -13.93
N GLY A 323 -20.01 -1.43 -13.80
CA GLY A 323 -21.00 -2.32 -14.41
C GLY A 323 -22.43 -1.98 -14.00
N ILE A 324 -22.66 -1.79 -12.69
CA ILE A 324 -23.96 -1.38 -12.14
C ILE A 324 -24.37 0.01 -12.65
N ALA A 325 -23.43 0.97 -12.68
CA ALA A 325 -23.68 2.32 -13.20
C ALA A 325 -24.09 2.29 -14.68
N CYS A 326 -23.47 1.42 -15.49
CA CYS A 326 -23.83 1.22 -16.89
C CYS A 326 -25.23 0.61 -17.04
N LEU A 327 -25.60 -0.36 -16.20
CA LEU A 327 -26.96 -0.91 -16.17
C LEU A 327 -28.00 0.14 -15.75
N GLY A 328 -27.67 0.98 -14.77
CA GLY A 328 -28.50 2.12 -14.35
C GLY A 328 -28.70 3.12 -15.48
N LEU A 329 -27.61 3.48 -16.17
CA LEU A 329 -27.64 4.36 -17.34
C LEU A 329 -28.42 3.75 -18.50
N PHE A 330 -28.25 2.44 -18.75
CA PHE A 330 -29.02 1.67 -19.72
C PHE A 330 -30.53 1.71 -19.42
N GLY A 331 -30.91 1.50 -18.16
CA GLY A 331 -32.30 1.55 -17.72
C GLY A 331 -32.92 2.95 -17.87
N LEU A 332 -32.19 4.00 -17.50
CA LEU A 332 -32.58 5.39 -17.72
C LEU A 332 -32.72 5.71 -19.22
N SER A 333 -31.77 5.25 -20.04
CA SER A 333 -31.77 5.48 -21.48
C SER A 333 -32.94 4.81 -22.18
N SER A 334 -33.16 3.53 -21.90
CA SER A 334 -34.24 2.75 -22.50
C SER A 334 -35.63 3.34 -22.18
N PHE A 335 -35.80 3.86 -20.97
CA PHE A 335 -37.04 4.53 -20.54
C PHE A 335 -37.24 5.88 -21.25
N ASN A 336 -36.21 6.73 -21.29
CA ASN A 336 -36.27 8.03 -21.96
C ASN A 336 -36.51 7.90 -23.47
N VAL A 337 -35.84 6.94 -24.12
CA VAL A 337 -36.06 6.62 -25.54
C VAL A 337 -37.51 6.18 -25.74
N SER A 338 -38.03 5.29 -24.90
CA SER A 338 -39.42 4.80 -25.01
C SER A 338 -40.46 5.92 -24.87
N ARG A 339 -40.25 6.86 -23.93
CA ARG A 339 -41.13 8.04 -23.77
C ARG A 339 -41.07 9.01 -24.94
N ARG A 340 -39.91 9.16 -25.57
CA ARG A 340 -39.69 10.10 -26.68
C ARG A 340 -39.82 9.44 -28.05
N ARG A 341 -40.20 8.15 -28.15
CA ARG A 341 -40.36 7.44 -29.43
C ARG A 341 -41.30 8.18 -30.37
N HIS A 342 -42.40 8.73 -29.87
CA HIS A 342 -43.38 9.44 -30.71
C HIS A 342 -42.81 10.76 -31.25
N GLU A 343 -42.18 11.59 -30.39
CA GLU A 343 -41.50 12.82 -30.83
C GLU A 343 -40.35 12.57 -31.82
N ILE A 344 -39.53 11.54 -31.56
CA ILE A 344 -38.40 11.16 -32.42
C ILE A 344 -38.93 10.62 -33.76
N GLY A 345 -40.02 9.84 -33.75
CA GLY A 345 -40.69 9.36 -34.95
C GLY A 345 -41.22 10.49 -35.83
N VAL A 346 -41.93 11.46 -35.23
CA VAL A 346 -42.45 12.65 -35.95
C VAL A 346 -41.31 13.50 -36.53
N ARG A 347 -40.24 13.77 -35.76
CA ARG A 347 -39.06 14.50 -36.24
C ARG A 347 -38.33 13.78 -37.38
N LYS A 348 -38.27 12.44 -37.34
CA LYS A 348 -37.61 11.62 -38.38
C LYS A 348 -38.40 11.66 -39.71
N VAL A 349 -39.73 11.72 -39.65
CA VAL A 349 -40.60 11.91 -40.83
C VAL A 349 -40.48 13.34 -41.38
N LEU A 350 -40.26 14.32 -40.50
CA LEU A 350 -40.02 15.73 -40.87
C LEU A 350 -38.58 16.04 -41.34
N GLY A 351 -37.73 15.02 -41.53
CA GLY A 351 -36.37 15.19 -42.05
C GLY A 351 -35.31 15.66 -41.05
N ALA A 352 -35.56 15.51 -39.74
CA ALA A 352 -34.59 15.92 -38.73
C ALA A 352 -33.26 15.16 -38.84
N ASP A 353 -32.15 15.90 -38.75
CA ASP A 353 -30.79 15.37 -38.86
C ASP A 353 -30.50 14.34 -37.74
N ARG A 354 -29.98 13.16 -38.12
CA ARG A 354 -29.62 12.08 -37.18
C ARG A 354 -28.65 12.56 -36.11
N ARG A 355 -27.79 13.53 -36.45
CA ARG A 355 -26.82 14.11 -35.51
C ARG A 355 -27.53 14.82 -34.36
N GLN A 356 -28.56 15.62 -34.64
CA GLN A 356 -29.29 16.41 -33.63
C GLN A 356 -29.97 15.55 -32.57
N VAL A 357 -30.52 14.39 -32.96
CA VAL A 357 -31.12 13.42 -32.03
C VAL A 357 -30.05 12.75 -31.17
N LEU A 358 -28.90 12.43 -31.77
CA LEU A 358 -27.77 11.81 -31.07
C LEU A 358 -27.13 12.76 -30.05
N THR A 359 -26.89 14.03 -30.38
CA THR A 359 -26.32 15.02 -29.45
C THR A 359 -27.23 15.25 -28.25
N LEU A 360 -28.55 15.29 -28.48
CA LEU A 360 -29.54 15.52 -27.42
C LEU A 360 -29.61 14.34 -26.44
N LEU A 361 -29.51 13.11 -26.94
CA LEU A 361 -29.39 11.91 -26.12
C LEU A 361 -28.07 11.90 -25.35
N VAL A 362 -26.93 12.01 -26.04
CA VAL A 362 -25.59 11.98 -25.42
C VAL A 362 -25.43 13.05 -24.34
N GLY A 363 -25.89 14.28 -24.57
CA GLY A 363 -25.83 15.37 -23.60
C GLY A 363 -26.66 15.11 -22.32
N GLN A 364 -27.81 14.43 -22.43
CA GLN A 364 -28.61 14.07 -21.26
C GLN A 364 -27.93 13.03 -20.35
N PHE A 365 -27.10 12.15 -20.92
CA PHE A 365 -26.44 11.08 -20.17
C PHE A 365 -25.04 11.46 -19.70
N LEU A 366 -24.32 12.30 -20.44
CA LEU A 366 -23.02 12.82 -20.00
C LEU A 366 -23.14 13.84 -18.87
N ARG A 367 -24.26 14.59 -18.78
CA ARG A 367 -24.44 15.59 -17.72
C ARG A 367 -24.41 14.97 -16.30
N PRO A 368 -25.13 13.88 -16.00
CA PRO A 368 -24.96 13.15 -14.74
C PRO A 368 -23.53 12.68 -14.46
N VAL A 369 -22.83 12.17 -15.48
CA VAL A 369 -21.44 11.69 -15.34
C VAL A 369 -20.49 12.86 -15.04
N PHE A 370 -20.70 14.02 -15.65
CA PHE A 370 -19.94 15.22 -15.36
C PHE A 370 -20.17 15.70 -13.92
N ILE A 371 -21.44 15.76 -13.47
CA ILE A 371 -21.77 16.12 -12.08
C ILE A 371 -21.16 15.10 -11.10
N ALA A 372 -21.21 13.81 -11.43
CA ALA A 372 -20.57 12.77 -10.65
C ALA A 372 -19.06 12.99 -10.49
N ASN A 373 -18.36 13.39 -11.57
CA ASN A 373 -16.95 13.74 -11.50
C ASN A 373 -16.68 14.93 -10.57
N VAL A 374 -17.44 16.01 -10.70
CA VAL A 374 -17.30 17.21 -9.86
C VAL A 374 -17.43 16.89 -8.37
N ILE A 375 -18.30 15.95 -8.01
CA ILE A 375 -18.49 15.51 -6.61
C ILE A 375 -17.44 14.47 -6.20
N ALA A 376 -17.12 13.52 -7.08
CA ALA A 376 -16.21 12.42 -6.78
C ALA A 376 -14.78 12.89 -6.54
N TRP A 377 -14.32 13.91 -7.27
CA TRP A 377 -12.93 14.38 -7.17
C TRP A 377 -12.56 14.90 -5.77
N PRO A 378 -13.31 15.85 -5.16
CA PRO A 378 -13.06 16.27 -3.78
C PRO A 378 -13.12 15.12 -2.78
N VAL A 379 -14.10 14.21 -2.94
CA VAL A 379 -14.27 13.07 -2.03
C VAL A 379 -13.07 12.11 -2.10
N ALA A 380 -12.67 11.72 -3.32
CA ALA A 380 -11.51 10.87 -3.55
C ALA A 380 -10.22 11.56 -3.08
N TRP A 381 -10.08 12.87 -3.29
CA TRP A 381 -8.94 13.65 -2.82
C TRP A 381 -8.80 13.62 -1.30
N VAL A 382 -9.88 13.88 -0.56
CA VAL A 382 -9.87 13.84 0.92
C VAL A 382 -9.55 12.44 1.43
N PHE A 383 -10.14 11.41 0.82
CA PHE A 383 -9.91 10.02 1.25
C PHE A 383 -8.47 9.57 0.98
N MET A 384 -7.94 9.86 -0.22
CA MET A 384 -6.59 9.48 -0.62
C MET A 384 -5.50 10.31 0.05
N SER A 385 -5.72 11.60 0.28
CA SER A 385 -4.77 12.42 1.05
C SER A 385 -4.64 11.93 2.50
N ARG A 386 -5.74 11.54 3.14
CA ARG A 386 -5.71 10.91 4.47
C ARG A 386 -5.00 9.56 4.45
N TRP A 387 -5.35 8.69 3.51
CA TRP A 387 -4.69 7.39 3.39
C TRP A 387 -3.18 7.52 3.14
N LEU A 388 -2.77 8.39 2.21
CA LEU A 388 -1.35 8.66 1.93
C LEU A 388 -0.61 9.29 3.13
N SER A 389 -1.30 10.00 4.02
CA SER A 389 -0.68 10.59 5.21
C SER A 389 -0.20 9.55 6.24
N GLY A 390 -0.65 8.29 6.12
CA GLY A 390 -0.13 7.17 6.90
C GLY A 390 1.29 6.73 6.52
N PHE A 391 1.77 7.15 5.34
CA PHE A 391 3.11 6.80 4.85
C PHE A 391 4.12 7.92 5.13
N ASP A 392 5.30 7.52 5.64
CA ASP A 392 6.45 8.40 5.81
C ASP A 392 6.90 8.99 4.47
N GLN A 393 7.08 8.12 3.47
CA GLN A 393 7.33 8.51 2.08
C GLN A 393 6.15 8.14 1.19
N ARG A 394 5.61 9.15 0.51
CA ARG A 394 4.39 9.04 -0.29
C ARG A 394 4.55 9.71 -1.64
N ILE A 395 3.85 9.16 -2.63
CA ILE A 395 3.67 9.83 -3.91
C ILE A 395 2.93 11.16 -3.72
N ALA A 396 3.27 12.16 -4.53
CA ALA A 396 2.46 13.36 -4.64
C ALA A 396 1.13 13.02 -5.31
N LEU A 397 0.02 13.50 -4.75
CA LEU A 397 -1.31 13.28 -5.32
C LEU A 397 -1.47 14.15 -6.57
N THR A 398 -1.10 13.60 -7.73
CA THR A 398 -1.20 14.29 -9.02
C THR A 398 -2.63 14.25 -9.57
N PRO A 399 -2.99 15.12 -10.54
CA PRO A 399 -4.31 15.09 -11.17
C PRO A 399 -4.56 13.85 -12.05
N TRP A 400 -3.53 13.09 -12.43
CA TRP A 400 -3.65 12.02 -13.43
C TRP A 400 -4.59 10.87 -13.04
N PRO A 401 -4.57 10.33 -11.81
CA PRO A 401 -5.52 9.30 -11.39
C PRO A 401 -6.99 9.75 -11.55
N PHE A 402 -7.26 11.03 -11.27
CA PHE A 402 -8.60 11.62 -11.40
C PHE A 402 -9.02 11.73 -12.86
N VAL A 403 -8.12 12.21 -13.73
CA VAL A 403 -8.36 12.34 -15.17
C VAL A 403 -8.57 10.97 -15.81
N ILE A 404 -7.75 9.97 -15.47
CA ILE A 404 -7.86 8.60 -16.01
C ILE A 404 -9.19 7.96 -15.57
N ALA A 405 -9.53 8.05 -14.29
CA ALA A 405 -10.81 7.51 -13.78
C ALA A 405 -12.02 8.22 -14.41
N ALA A 406 -11.99 9.55 -14.49
CA ALA A 406 -13.04 10.37 -15.09
C ALA A 406 -13.22 10.07 -16.58
N GLY A 407 -12.11 10.03 -17.32
CA GLY A 407 -12.07 9.76 -18.75
C GLY A 407 -12.55 8.34 -19.06
N GLY A 408 -12.09 7.34 -18.29
CA GLY A 408 -12.54 5.96 -18.41
C GLY A 408 -14.04 5.81 -18.16
N ALA A 409 -14.56 6.38 -17.06
CA ALA A 409 -15.99 6.36 -16.76
C ALA A 409 -16.82 7.08 -17.84
N GLY A 410 -16.34 8.24 -18.32
CA GLY A 410 -16.98 9.00 -19.40
C GLY A 410 -17.01 8.25 -20.72
N LEU A 411 -15.92 7.57 -21.09
CA LEU A 411 -15.84 6.74 -22.28
C LEU A 411 -16.82 5.57 -22.22
N ILE A 412 -16.86 4.85 -21.08
CA ILE A 412 -17.78 3.73 -20.89
C ILE A 412 -19.25 4.20 -20.95
N ALA A 413 -19.57 5.34 -20.33
CA ALA A 413 -20.89 5.94 -20.41
C ALA A 413 -21.27 6.31 -21.86
N LEU A 414 -20.34 6.93 -22.59
CA LEU A 414 -20.53 7.29 -23.99
C LEU A 414 -20.79 6.04 -24.85
N LEU A 415 -19.97 5.00 -24.71
CA LEU A 415 -20.14 3.74 -25.45
C LEU A 415 -21.50 3.08 -25.15
N THR A 416 -21.92 3.09 -23.89
CA THR A 416 -23.23 2.56 -23.46
C THR A 416 -24.37 3.30 -24.15
N VAL A 417 -24.31 4.63 -24.18
CA VAL A 417 -25.36 5.48 -24.79
C VAL A 417 -25.37 5.36 -26.31
N LEU A 418 -24.20 5.33 -26.94
CA LEU A 418 -24.08 5.18 -28.40
C LEU A 418 -24.63 3.81 -28.84
N GLY A 419 -24.30 2.74 -28.13
CA GLY A 419 -24.83 1.40 -28.38
C GLY A 419 -26.36 1.34 -28.31
N GLN A 420 -26.96 2.03 -27.33
CA GLN A 420 -28.42 2.13 -27.23
C GLN A 420 -29.03 2.97 -28.33
N SER A 421 -28.46 4.14 -28.61
CA SER A 421 -28.97 5.06 -29.61
C SER A 421 -28.93 4.43 -31.01
N ALA A 422 -27.86 3.69 -31.33
CA ALA A 422 -27.74 2.93 -32.56
C ALA A 422 -28.82 1.84 -32.68
N ARG A 423 -29.04 1.03 -31.63
CA ARG A 423 -30.11 0.03 -31.61
C ARG A 423 -31.51 0.65 -31.73
N ALA A 424 -31.76 1.79 -31.10
CA ALA A 424 -33.04 2.48 -31.16
C ALA A 424 -33.34 3.05 -32.57
N VAL A 425 -32.31 3.48 -33.30
CA VAL A 425 -32.43 4.03 -34.66
C VAL A 425 -32.57 2.92 -35.73
N ALA A 426 -32.01 1.74 -35.48
CA ALA A 426 -32.00 0.60 -36.40
C ALA A 426 -33.36 -0.11 -36.54
N ASN A 427 -34.28 0.05 -35.58
CA ASN A 427 -35.62 -0.54 -35.69
C ASN A 427 -36.48 0.22 -36.72
N PRO A 428 -37.07 -0.46 -37.72
CA PRO A 428 -37.82 0.20 -38.80
C PRO A 428 -39.09 0.90 -38.30
N PRO A 429 -39.43 2.08 -38.86
CA PRO A 429 -40.51 2.96 -38.39
C PRO A 429 -41.91 2.37 -38.54
N ALA A 430 -42.10 1.39 -39.44
CA ALA A 430 -43.40 0.77 -39.70
C ALA A 430 -43.98 0.00 -38.49
N ALA A 431 -43.13 -0.46 -37.56
CA ALA A 431 -43.57 -1.11 -36.33
C ALA A 431 -44.00 -0.08 -35.25
N SER A 432 -43.54 1.16 -35.34
CA SER A 432 -43.75 2.19 -34.30
C SER A 432 -45.11 2.88 -34.38
N LEU A 433 -45.75 2.86 -35.56
CA LEU A 433 -47.03 3.54 -35.83
C LEU A 433 -48.25 2.62 -35.67
N ARG A 434 -48.07 1.30 -35.52
CA ARG A 434 -49.17 0.33 -35.34
C ARG A 434 -49.49 -0.02 -33.88
N ALA A 435 -48.69 0.46 -32.92
CA ALA A 435 -48.83 0.16 -31.50
C ALA A 435 -49.34 1.35 -30.67
N GLY A 436 -49.93 2.37 -31.32
CA GLY A 436 -50.54 3.53 -30.68
C GLY A 436 -52.02 3.32 -30.42
#